data_AF-A0A7C1UA67-F1
#
_entry.id   AF-A0A7C1UA67-F1
#
_cell.length_a   1.000
_cell.length_b   1.000
_cell.length_c   1.000
_cell.angle_alpha   90.00
_cell.angle_beta   90.00
_cell.angle_gamma   90.00
#
_symmetry.space_group_name_H-M   'P 1'
#
loop_
_entity.id
_entity.type
_entity.pdbx_description
1 polymer ?
#
loop_
_entity_poly.entity_id
_entity_poly.type
_entity_poly.pdbx_seq_one_letter_code
_entity_poly.pdbx_strand_id
1 'polypeptide(L)'
;MNKIARFFEEHVEKMVLVVVGLVCAWLLITRVIFSPNMVEVGDRKLSPSAIDDYIYEEANTLRQGMTGPAAEMEPYEPRLPEFASLMDSAIQDISIDVDTVVAKKSDNKSFAKGVYRIPEIGEVSDVAVNHIRAVAYVPIDEVTAENPYDNADNEPNDLDLVSVEAKFDVEQLYESFSANFFEDVEEIYADPCLAKPVFAAVQLQRQQLTHDGRWSDWQVVPRPRIDHNRQLFDIGEKVEDLPTGGLKVLMLNFGHKQMQIDLL
;
A
#
# COMPACT_ATOMS: atom_id res chain seq x y z
N MET A 1 -18.35 -58.34 54.61
CA MET A 1 -18.90 -57.51 53.51
C MET A 1 -19.05 -56.09 54.01
N ASN A 2 -18.30 -55.18 53.39
CA ASN A 2 -17.77 -53.97 54.02
C ASN A 2 -18.83 -52.87 54.18
N LYS A 3 -19.05 -52.41 55.42
CA LYS A 3 -19.94 -51.28 55.78
C LYS A 3 -19.63 -49.99 55.01
N ILE A 4 -18.38 -49.84 54.55
CA ILE A 4 -17.91 -48.71 53.74
C ILE A 4 -18.62 -48.67 52.38
N ALA A 5 -18.83 -49.80 51.72
CA ALA A 5 -19.46 -49.83 50.39
C ALA A 5 -20.93 -49.35 50.43
N ARG A 6 -21.65 -49.73 51.49
CA ARG A 6 -23.06 -49.34 51.68
C ARG A 6 -23.21 -47.84 52.03
N PHE A 7 -22.22 -47.27 52.74
CA PHE A 7 -22.19 -45.84 53.06
C PHE A 7 -21.91 -44.98 51.81
N PHE A 8 -21.03 -45.45 50.92
CA PHE A 8 -20.80 -44.81 49.63
C PHE A 8 -22.04 -44.91 48.74
N GLU A 9 -22.68 -46.07 48.62
CA GLU A 9 -23.86 -46.24 47.77
C GLU A 9 -25.03 -45.32 48.16
N GLU A 10 -25.23 -45.05 49.45
CA GLU A 10 -26.31 -44.19 49.95
C GLU A 10 -25.99 -42.68 49.89
N HIS A 11 -24.70 -42.31 49.74
CA HIS A 11 -24.25 -40.90 49.74
C HIS A 11 -23.53 -40.45 48.47
N VAL A 12 -23.30 -41.35 47.51
CA VAL A 12 -22.68 -41.04 46.20
C VAL A 12 -23.49 -39.99 45.46
N GLU A 13 -24.82 -40.07 45.49
CA GLU A 13 -25.69 -39.07 44.85
C GLU A 13 -25.43 -37.65 45.40
N LYS A 14 -25.33 -37.51 46.73
CA LYS A 14 -25.07 -36.22 47.39
C LYS A 14 -23.66 -35.70 47.08
N MET A 15 -22.67 -36.59 47.04
CA MET A 15 -21.29 -36.24 46.67
C MET A 15 -21.19 -35.74 45.22
N VAL A 16 -21.88 -36.42 44.29
CA VAL A 16 -21.92 -36.00 42.88
C VAL A 16 -22.60 -34.64 42.73
N LEU A 17 -23.71 -34.40 43.43
CA LEU A 17 -24.41 -33.11 43.41
C LEU A 17 -23.53 -31.95 43.92
N VAL A 18 -22.77 -32.18 44.99
CA VAL A 18 -21.82 -31.19 45.52
C VAL A 18 -20.70 -30.89 44.53
N VAL A 19 -20.14 -31.92 43.90
CA VAL A 19 -19.06 -31.77 42.90
C VAL A 19 -19.58 -31.03 41.65
N VAL A 20 -20.75 -31.39 41.14
CA VAL A 20 -21.36 -30.70 39.98
C VAL A 20 -21.68 -29.25 40.33
N GLY A 21 -22.21 -28.98 41.53
CA GLY A 21 -22.44 -27.62 42.00
C GLY A 21 -21.16 -26.77 42.05
N LEU A 22 -20.06 -27.36 42.54
CA LEU A 22 -18.75 -26.70 42.56
C LEU A 22 -18.20 -26.43 41.16
N VAL A 23 -18.33 -27.38 40.23
CA VAL A 23 -17.88 -27.21 38.83
C VAL A 23 -18.72 -26.14 38.11
N CYS A 24 -20.04 -26.13 38.32
CA CYS A 24 -20.91 -25.09 37.78
C CYS A 24 -20.57 -23.70 38.34
N ALA A 25 -20.36 -23.58 39.65
CA ALA A 25 -19.95 -22.32 40.27
C ALA A 25 -18.58 -21.85 39.75
N TRP A 26 -17.62 -22.77 39.59
CA TRP A 26 -16.30 -22.49 39.02
C TRP A 26 -16.39 -21.99 37.58
N LEU A 27 -17.18 -22.64 36.74
CA LEU A 27 -17.39 -22.21 35.35
C LEU A 27 -18.07 -20.85 35.29
N LEU A 28 -19.04 -20.57 36.15
CA LEU A 28 -19.72 -19.27 36.19
C LEU A 28 -18.73 -18.16 36.55
N ILE A 29 -17.88 -18.37 37.56
CA ILE A 29 -16.86 -17.39 37.95
C ILE A 29 -15.83 -17.19 36.83
N THR A 30 -15.29 -18.26 36.25
CA THR A 30 -14.19 -18.14 35.27
C THR A 30 -14.66 -17.69 33.88
N ARG A 31 -15.83 -18.11 33.40
CA ARG A 31 -16.33 -17.73 32.05
C ARG A 31 -17.14 -16.45 32.02
N VAL A 32 -17.92 -16.16 33.07
CA VAL A 32 -18.84 -15.00 33.06
C VAL A 32 -18.20 -13.78 33.73
N ILE A 33 -17.58 -13.96 34.90
CA ILE A 33 -17.00 -12.85 35.65
C ILE A 33 -15.60 -12.50 35.12
N PHE A 34 -14.76 -13.51 34.88
CA PHE A 34 -13.41 -13.35 34.33
C PHE A 34 -13.33 -13.70 32.83
N SER A 35 -14.35 -13.29 32.07
CA SER A 35 -14.40 -13.52 30.62
C SER A 35 -13.08 -13.10 29.96
N PRO A 36 -12.38 -14.01 29.25
CA PRO A 36 -11.15 -13.70 28.51
C PRO A 36 -11.42 -12.87 27.25
N ASN A 37 -12.69 -12.61 26.91
CA ASN A 37 -13.09 -11.77 25.78
C ASN A 37 -13.21 -10.30 26.20
N MET A 38 -12.18 -9.79 26.88
CA MET A 38 -12.01 -8.35 27.05
C MET A 38 -11.31 -7.81 25.81
N VAL A 39 -11.85 -6.74 25.25
CA VAL A 39 -11.27 -6.06 24.09
C VAL A 39 -10.43 -4.91 24.63
N GLU A 40 -9.16 -4.85 24.25
CA GLU A 40 -8.30 -3.70 24.55
C GLU A 40 -8.63 -2.57 23.58
N VAL A 41 -9.08 -1.44 24.12
CA VAL A 41 -9.27 -0.20 23.39
C VAL A 41 -8.37 0.85 24.07
N GLY A 42 -7.21 1.13 23.48
CA GLY A 42 -6.16 1.95 24.09
C GLY A 42 -5.56 1.30 25.35
N ASP A 43 -5.42 2.07 26.43
CA ASP A 43 -4.86 1.61 27.72
C ASP A 43 -5.90 0.94 28.65
N ARG A 44 -7.15 0.74 28.17
CA ARG A 44 -8.24 0.19 28.99
C ARG A 44 -8.74 -1.14 28.42
N LYS A 45 -8.91 -2.11 29.32
CA LYS A 45 -9.59 -3.38 29.05
C LYS A 45 -11.08 -3.21 29.28
N LEU A 46 -11.86 -3.23 28.21
CA LEU A 46 -13.30 -3.04 28.27
C LEU A 46 -14.02 -4.36 27.96
N SER A 47 -15.11 -4.61 28.69
CA SER A 47 -16.04 -5.69 28.33
C SER A 47 -16.83 -5.29 27.09
N PRO A 48 -17.25 -6.24 26.23
CA PRO A 48 -17.98 -5.94 24.99
C PRO A 48 -19.22 -5.05 25.17
N SER A 49 -19.92 -5.16 26.31
CA SER A 49 -21.08 -4.32 26.63
C SER A 49 -20.76 -2.89 27.05
N ALA A 50 -19.51 -2.60 27.43
CA ALA A 50 -19.06 -1.28 27.87
C ALA A 50 -18.40 -0.47 26.73
N ILE A 51 -18.21 -1.08 25.57
CA ILE A 51 -17.61 -0.45 24.39
C ILE A 51 -18.58 0.57 23.79
N ASP A 52 -19.87 0.23 23.69
CA ASP A 52 -20.89 1.13 23.15
C ASP A 52 -21.04 2.39 24.00
N ASP A 53 -21.04 2.24 25.32
CA ASP A 53 -21.08 3.36 26.26
C ASP A 53 -19.81 4.23 26.16
N TYR A 54 -18.65 3.61 26.04
CA TYR A 54 -17.36 4.30 25.88
C TYR A 54 -17.31 5.12 24.57
N ILE A 55 -17.69 4.52 23.45
CA ILE A 55 -17.74 5.20 22.14
C ILE A 55 -18.75 6.36 22.17
N TYR A 56 -19.90 6.15 22.82
CA TYR A 56 -20.93 7.18 22.96
C TYR A 56 -20.43 8.38 23.79
N GLU A 57 -19.76 8.14 24.91
CA GLU A 57 -19.16 9.21 25.75
C GLU A 57 -18.06 9.98 25.02
N GLU A 58 -17.17 9.28 24.30
CA GLU A 58 -16.08 9.92 23.55
C GLU A 58 -16.62 10.77 22.40
N ALA A 59 -17.61 10.26 21.66
CA ALA A 59 -18.31 11.01 20.62
C ALA A 59 -19.00 12.27 21.18
N ASN A 60 -19.62 12.18 22.36
CA ASN A 60 -20.27 13.34 22.98
C ASN A 60 -19.25 14.39 23.45
N THR A 61 -18.10 13.95 23.96
CA THR A 61 -17.00 14.83 24.40
C THR A 61 -16.44 15.61 23.21
N LEU A 62 -16.20 14.94 22.09
CA LEU A 62 -15.77 15.57 20.84
C LEU A 62 -16.83 16.55 20.29
N ARG A 63 -18.11 16.16 20.35
CA ARG A 63 -19.21 17.01 19.90
C ARG A 63 -19.34 18.28 20.73
N GLN A 64 -19.15 18.19 22.05
CA GLN A 64 -19.09 19.35 22.94
C GLN A 64 -17.89 20.24 22.66
N GLY A 65 -16.71 19.66 22.38
CA GLY A 65 -15.52 20.42 21.96
C GLY A 65 -15.71 21.17 20.64
N MET A 66 -16.53 20.65 19.72
CA MET A 66 -16.82 21.28 18.42
C MET A 66 -17.95 22.32 18.46
N THR A 67 -18.88 22.22 19.43
CA THR A 67 -20.04 23.15 19.54
C THR A 67 -19.88 24.21 20.63
N GLY A 68 -18.88 24.09 21.51
CA GLY A 68 -18.51 25.15 22.43
C GLY A 68 -17.93 26.38 21.71
N PRO A 69 -18.04 27.59 22.30
CA PRO A 69 -17.27 28.72 21.81
C PRO A 69 -15.78 28.35 21.83
N ALA A 70 -15.05 28.70 20.76
CA ALA A 70 -13.62 28.45 20.66
C ALA A 70 -12.94 28.92 21.96
N ALA A 71 -12.18 28.03 22.60
CA ALA A 71 -11.40 28.39 23.78
C ALA A 71 -10.60 29.66 23.46
N GLU A 72 -10.55 30.62 24.40
CA GLU A 72 -9.74 31.82 24.24
C GLU A 72 -8.32 31.39 23.91
N MET A 73 -7.94 31.56 22.64
CA MET A 73 -6.59 31.27 22.20
C MET A 73 -5.69 32.27 22.92
N GLU A 74 -4.64 31.75 23.56
CA GLU A 74 -3.59 32.62 24.09
C GLU A 74 -3.12 33.56 22.97
N PRO A 75 -2.85 34.84 23.29
CA PRO A 75 -2.42 35.81 22.29
C PRO A 75 -1.26 35.25 21.48
N TYR A 76 -1.37 35.31 20.16
CA TYR A 76 -0.33 34.81 19.25
C TYR A 76 1.01 35.51 19.56
N GLU A 77 1.95 34.76 20.12
CA GLU A 77 3.34 35.19 20.23
C GLU A 77 4.03 34.98 18.88
N PRO A 78 4.57 36.05 18.24
CA PRO A 78 5.28 35.92 16.99
C PRO A 78 6.53 35.04 17.15
N ARG A 79 6.47 33.81 16.62
CA ARG A 79 7.58 32.84 16.61
C ARG A 79 8.65 33.13 15.56
N LEU A 80 8.55 34.27 14.87
CA LEU A 80 9.47 34.69 13.80
C LEU A 80 10.95 34.71 14.24
N PRO A 81 11.30 35.19 15.46
CA PRO A 81 12.69 35.18 15.94
C PRO A 81 13.22 33.76 16.17
N GLU A 82 12.35 32.86 16.65
CA GLU A 82 12.67 31.46 16.90
C GLU A 82 12.91 30.72 15.57
N PHE A 83 12.05 30.95 14.57
CA PHE A 83 12.22 30.46 13.20
C PHE A 83 13.50 31.01 12.53
N ALA A 84 13.79 32.30 12.68
CA ALA A 84 15.02 32.89 12.17
C ALA A 84 16.26 32.26 12.82
N SER A 85 16.23 31.97 14.13
CA SER A 85 17.34 31.32 14.83
C SER A 85 17.62 29.89 14.35
N LEU A 86 16.57 29.14 13.97
CA LEU A 86 16.70 27.80 13.38
C LEU A 86 17.30 27.85 11.97
N MET A 87 17.08 28.96 11.25
CA MET A 87 17.61 29.18 9.91
C MET A 87 19.04 29.74 9.91
N ASP A 88 19.42 30.52 10.93
CA ASP A 88 20.72 31.17 11.00
C ASP A 88 21.88 30.20 11.25
N SER A 89 21.64 29.01 11.82
CA SER A 89 22.74 28.16 12.33
C SER A 89 23.29 27.11 11.36
N ALA A 90 22.80 26.97 10.13
CA ALA A 90 23.26 25.91 9.22
C ALA A 90 24.28 26.36 8.15
N ILE A 91 24.41 27.67 7.87
CA ILE A 91 25.16 28.15 6.68
C ILE A 91 26.04 29.37 6.97
N GLN A 92 25.94 30.02 8.15
CA GLN A 92 26.67 31.27 8.42
C GLN A 92 28.21 31.13 8.43
N ASP A 93 28.74 29.95 8.77
CA ASP A 93 30.19 29.68 8.80
C ASP A 93 30.73 28.95 7.56
N ILE A 94 29.92 28.76 6.52
CA ILE A 94 30.41 28.19 5.27
C ILE A 94 31.05 29.32 4.46
N SER A 95 32.38 29.31 4.36
CA SER A 95 33.09 30.21 3.45
C SER A 95 32.58 29.98 2.03
N ILE A 96 31.97 30.99 1.41
CA ILE A 96 31.52 30.98 0.01
C ILE A 96 32.72 31.17 -0.94
N ASP A 97 33.89 30.62 -0.56
CA ASP A 97 35.02 30.33 -1.43
C ASP A 97 35.07 28.81 -1.63
N VAL A 98 33.89 28.21 -1.80
CA VAL A 98 33.79 26.88 -2.39
C VAL A 98 33.86 27.14 -3.87
N ASP A 99 35.01 26.81 -4.47
CA ASP A 99 35.13 26.54 -5.90
C ASP A 99 33.84 25.84 -6.30
N THR A 100 32.94 26.55 -6.99
CA THR A 100 31.71 25.91 -7.44
C THR A 100 32.18 24.78 -8.30
N VAL A 101 32.10 23.56 -7.79
CA VAL A 101 32.12 22.36 -8.59
C VAL A 101 30.78 22.42 -9.32
N VAL A 102 30.69 23.35 -10.27
CA VAL A 102 29.72 23.31 -11.35
C VAL A 102 29.89 21.89 -11.83
N ALA A 103 28.85 21.07 -11.62
CA ALA A 103 28.81 19.72 -12.14
C ALA A 103 29.34 19.83 -13.56
N LYS A 104 30.54 19.26 -13.79
CA LYS A 104 31.27 19.43 -15.04
C LYS A 104 30.23 19.18 -16.10
N LYS A 105 29.81 20.22 -16.83
CA LYS A 105 28.79 20.13 -17.89
C LYS A 105 29.19 18.86 -18.62
N SER A 106 28.38 17.81 -18.51
CA SER A 106 28.79 16.48 -18.96
C SER A 106 29.39 16.75 -20.31
N ASP A 107 30.71 16.52 -20.45
CA ASP A 107 31.29 16.50 -21.77
C ASP A 107 30.31 15.63 -22.54
N ASN A 108 29.83 16.11 -23.69
CA ASN A 108 29.16 15.26 -24.66
C ASN A 108 30.17 14.13 -24.90
N LYS A 109 30.13 13.10 -24.06
CA LYS A 109 30.93 11.90 -24.21
C LYS A 109 30.36 11.42 -25.51
N SER A 110 31.13 11.60 -26.57
CA SER A 110 30.88 10.92 -27.83
C SER A 110 30.72 9.47 -27.41
N PHE A 111 29.49 8.99 -27.39
CA PHE A 111 29.21 7.61 -27.06
C PHE A 111 30.06 6.77 -28.02
N ALA A 112 30.50 5.61 -27.56
CA ALA A 112 31.19 4.71 -28.48
C ALA A 112 30.29 4.51 -29.71
N LYS A 113 30.87 4.48 -30.90
CA LYS A 113 30.10 4.34 -32.15
C LYS A 113 29.17 3.13 -32.05
N GLY A 114 27.89 3.34 -32.39
CA GLY A 114 26.85 2.32 -32.29
C GLY A 114 26.29 2.07 -30.88
N VAL A 115 26.59 2.93 -29.90
CA VAL A 115 25.95 2.90 -28.58
C VAL A 115 24.89 4.01 -28.52
N TYR A 116 23.63 3.62 -28.38
CA TYR A 116 22.53 4.54 -28.19
C TYR A 116 22.57 5.17 -26.80
N ARG A 117 22.01 6.38 -26.73
CA ARG A 117 21.64 7.00 -25.47
C ARG A 117 20.33 6.40 -25.00
N ILE A 118 20.19 6.23 -23.68
CA ILE A 118 18.92 5.81 -23.09
C ILE A 118 18.03 7.05 -23.08
N PRO A 119 16.85 7.03 -23.73
CA PRO A 119 15.92 8.15 -23.69
C PRO A 119 15.51 8.47 -22.27
N GLU A 120 15.41 9.75 -21.94
CA GLU A 120 14.82 10.18 -20.68
C GLU A 120 13.32 9.92 -20.71
N ILE A 121 12.82 9.24 -19.67
CA ILE A 121 11.40 9.04 -19.43
C ILE A 121 10.94 10.17 -18.50
N GLY A 122 9.97 10.98 -18.95
CA GLY A 122 9.45 12.09 -18.18
C GLY A 122 8.71 11.67 -16.90
N GLU A 123 8.33 12.66 -16.10
CA GLU A 123 7.48 12.44 -14.92
C GLU A 123 6.00 12.47 -15.28
N VAL A 124 5.17 11.91 -14.41
CA VAL A 124 3.71 12.04 -14.50
C VAL A 124 3.25 13.34 -13.83
N SER A 125 2.23 13.98 -14.40
CA SER A 125 1.64 15.23 -13.92
C SER A 125 0.15 15.06 -13.61
N ASP A 126 -0.47 16.06 -12.99
CA ASP A 126 -1.91 16.08 -12.67
C ASP A 126 -2.38 14.81 -11.94
N VAL A 127 -1.58 14.32 -10.99
CA VAL A 127 -1.92 13.11 -10.22
C VAL A 127 -3.13 13.39 -9.35
N ALA A 128 -4.21 12.65 -9.57
CA ALA A 128 -5.39 12.65 -8.72
C ALA A 128 -5.64 11.25 -8.16
N VAL A 129 -6.05 11.22 -6.89
CA VAL A 129 -6.32 9.98 -6.17
C VAL A 129 -7.72 10.05 -5.60
N ASN A 130 -8.52 9.02 -5.89
CA ASN A 130 -9.82 8.81 -5.29
C ASN A 130 -9.81 7.48 -4.54
N HIS A 131 -10.60 7.38 -3.47
CA HIS A 131 -10.75 6.14 -2.75
C HIS A 131 -12.21 5.88 -2.37
N ILE A 132 -12.59 4.61 -2.41
CA ILE A 132 -13.88 4.12 -1.96
C ILE A 132 -13.61 2.99 -0.98
N ARG A 133 -14.19 3.10 0.22
CA ARG A 133 -14.22 2.02 1.20
C ARG A 133 -15.60 1.42 1.21
N ALA A 134 -15.69 0.13 0.91
CA ALA A 134 -16.94 -0.62 0.91
C ALA A 134 -16.72 -2.00 1.53
N VAL A 135 -17.79 -2.76 1.74
CA VAL A 135 -17.72 -4.18 2.09
C VAL A 135 -18.21 -4.96 0.88
N ALA A 136 -17.44 -5.96 0.44
CA ALA A 136 -17.78 -6.81 -0.69
C ALA A 136 -17.52 -8.29 -0.36
N TYR A 137 -18.18 -9.19 -1.10
CA TYR A 137 -17.84 -10.61 -1.09
C TYR A 137 -16.64 -10.80 -2.02
N VAL A 138 -15.44 -10.98 -1.46
CA VAL A 138 -14.20 -11.08 -2.22
C VAL A 138 -13.85 -12.55 -2.49
N PRO A 139 -13.42 -12.91 -3.72
CA PRO A 139 -13.00 -14.28 -4.04
C PRO A 139 -11.80 -14.73 -3.22
N ILE A 140 -11.95 -15.87 -2.55
CA ILE A 140 -10.88 -16.55 -1.80
C ILE A 140 -9.91 -17.20 -2.79
N ASP A 141 -10.45 -17.76 -3.88
CA ASP A 141 -9.71 -18.40 -4.96
C ASP A 141 -9.51 -17.47 -6.17
N GLU A 142 -8.59 -17.85 -7.05
CA GLU A 142 -8.33 -17.11 -8.30
C GLU A 142 -9.50 -17.24 -9.27
N VAL A 143 -9.90 -16.12 -9.86
CA VAL A 143 -10.99 -16.06 -10.86
C VAL A 143 -10.36 -16.19 -12.24
N THR A 144 -10.68 -17.26 -12.95
CA THR A 144 -10.20 -17.51 -14.32
C THR A 144 -11.39 -17.71 -15.27
N ALA A 145 -11.12 -17.86 -16.57
CA ALA A 145 -12.17 -18.20 -17.53
C ALA A 145 -12.83 -19.56 -17.20
N GLU A 146 -12.08 -20.49 -16.59
CA GLU A 146 -12.56 -21.80 -16.16
C GLU A 146 -13.21 -21.77 -14.76
N ASN A 147 -12.84 -20.80 -13.91
CA ASN A 147 -13.41 -20.58 -12.58
C ASN A 147 -14.01 -19.16 -12.47
N PRO A 148 -15.21 -18.92 -13.04
CA PRO A 148 -15.82 -17.61 -13.04
C PRO A 148 -16.22 -17.18 -11.63
N TYR A 149 -16.43 -15.88 -11.46
CA TYR A 149 -16.75 -15.25 -10.17
C TYR A 149 -17.93 -15.91 -9.43
N ASP A 150 -18.97 -16.32 -10.17
CA ASP A 150 -20.17 -16.96 -9.62
C ASP A 150 -19.91 -18.36 -9.04
N ASN A 151 -18.80 -18.99 -9.43
CA ASN A 151 -18.39 -20.32 -8.99
C ASN A 151 -17.27 -20.29 -7.94
N ALA A 152 -16.57 -19.17 -7.79
CA ALA A 152 -15.50 -19.01 -6.81
C ALA A 152 -16.08 -18.86 -5.40
N ASP A 153 -15.45 -19.49 -4.41
CA ASP A 153 -15.80 -19.28 -3.00
C ASP A 153 -15.45 -17.84 -2.60
N ASN A 154 -16.35 -17.19 -1.86
CA ASN A 154 -16.23 -15.77 -1.48
C ASN A 154 -16.40 -15.58 0.03
N GLU A 155 -15.71 -14.59 0.59
CA GLU A 155 -15.90 -14.14 1.98
C GLU A 155 -16.20 -12.63 2.06
N PRO A 156 -17.01 -12.17 3.03
CA PRO A 156 -17.17 -10.74 3.29
C PRO A 156 -15.83 -10.13 3.71
N ASN A 157 -15.38 -9.12 2.99
CA ASN A 157 -14.14 -8.39 3.31
C ASN A 157 -14.28 -6.91 2.98
N ASP A 158 -13.46 -6.08 3.61
CA ASP A 158 -13.36 -4.66 3.29
C ASP A 158 -12.66 -4.50 1.94
N LEU A 159 -13.32 -3.76 1.05
CA LEU A 159 -12.82 -3.38 -0.26
C LEU A 159 -12.44 -1.91 -0.21
N ASP A 160 -11.15 -1.65 -0.04
CA ASP A 160 -10.56 -0.32 -0.25
C ASP A 160 -10.11 -0.23 -1.72
N LEU A 161 -10.95 0.39 -2.56
CA LEU A 161 -10.61 0.72 -3.93
C LEU A 161 -9.89 2.07 -3.95
N VAL A 162 -8.66 2.09 -4.45
CA VAL A 162 -7.92 3.31 -4.71
C VAL A 162 -7.78 3.45 -6.22
N SER A 163 -8.36 4.52 -6.76
CA SER A 163 -8.20 4.91 -8.16
C SER A 163 -7.18 6.02 -8.24
N VAL A 164 -6.14 5.82 -9.04
CA VAL A 164 -5.11 6.81 -9.32
C VAL A 164 -5.20 7.15 -10.80
N GLU A 165 -5.32 8.44 -11.10
CA GLU A 165 -5.19 8.96 -12.46
C GLU A 165 -4.01 9.92 -12.51
N ALA A 166 -3.33 9.95 -13.65
CA ALA A 166 -2.25 10.89 -13.92
C ALA A 166 -2.14 11.12 -15.42
N LYS A 167 -1.48 12.21 -15.81
CA LYS A 167 -1.18 12.53 -17.20
C LYS A 167 0.30 12.35 -17.49
N PHE A 168 0.61 11.87 -18.69
CA PHE A 168 1.97 11.66 -19.15
C PHE A 168 2.15 12.31 -20.52
N ASP A 169 3.27 13.01 -20.71
CA ASP A 169 3.59 13.67 -21.97
C ASP A 169 4.12 12.64 -22.99
N VAL A 170 3.21 12.14 -23.82
CA VAL A 170 3.54 11.18 -24.88
C VAL A 170 4.31 11.86 -26.01
N GLU A 171 4.07 13.14 -26.30
CA GLU A 171 4.75 13.86 -27.39
C GLU A 171 6.25 13.97 -27.07
N GLN A 172 6.57 14.45 -25.87
CA GLN A 172 7.96 14.53 -25.41
C GLN A 172 8.65 13.17 -25.36
N LEU A 173 7.94 12.10 -24.99
CA LEU A 173 8.49 10.75 -25.01
C LEU A 173 8.88 10.31 -26.43
N TYR A 174 8.02 10.55 -27.41
CA TYR A 174 8.31 10.20 -28.81
C TYR A 174 9.47 11.04 -29.37
N GLU A 175 9.54 12.34 -29.06
CA GLU A 175 10.67 13.19 -29.43
C GLU A 175 11.98 12.68 -28.82
N SER A 176 11.97 12.34 -27.53
CA SER A 176 13.12 11.78 -26.81
C SER A 176 13.60 10.47 -27.47
N PHE A 177 12.69 9.55 -27.80
CA PHE A 177 13.06 8.31 -28.49
C PHE A 177 13.58 8.56 -29.91
N SER A 178 12.97 9.48 -30.67
CA SER A 178 13.41 9.84 -32.02
C SER A 178 14.84 10.40 -32.01
N ALA A 179 15.12 11.36 -31.11
CA ALA A 179 16.45 11.94 -30.95
C ALA A 179 17.51 10.87 -30.65
N ASN A 180 17.22 9.94 -29.74
CA ASN A 180 18.21 9.00 -29.24
C ASN A 180 18.45 7.77 -30.15
N PHE A 181 17.49 7.39 -31.01
CA PHE A 181 17.61 6.22 -31.89
C PHE A 181 17.65 6.54 -33.38
N PHE A 182 17.25 7.74 -33.81
CA PHE A 182 17.11 8.07 -35.23
C PHE A 182 17.73 9.42 -35.62
N GLU A 183 17.30 10.54 -35.02
CA GLU A 183 17.65 11.89 -35.49
C GLU A 183 19.07 12.34 -35.12
N ASP A 184 19.50 12.15 -33.86
CA ASP A 184 20.83 12.57 -33.38
C ASP A 184 21.87 11.43 -33.43
N VAL A 185 21.65 10.46 -34.32
CA VAL A 185 22.49 9.27 -34.48
C VAL A 185 23.11 9.25 -35.89
N GLU A 186 24.33 8.73 -36.04
CA GLU A 186 24.91 8.51 -37.37
C GLU A 186 23.99 7.59 -38.20
N GLU A 187 23.77 7.93 -39.47
CA GLU A 187 22.79 7.25 -40.36
C GLU A 187 22.92 5.72 -40.39
N ILE A 188 24.15 5.21 -40.30
CA ILE A 188 24.44 3.76 -40.29
C ILE A 188 23.93 3.04 -39.04
N TYR A 189 23.67 3.77 -37.95
CA TYR A 189 23.15 3.27 -36.69
C TYR A 189 21.73 3.78 -36.42
N ALA A 190 21.11 4.54 -37.30
CA ALA A 190 19.74 5.00 -37.11
C ALA A 190 18.77 3.82 -37.18
N ASP A 191 17.96 3.60 -36.14
CA ASP A 191 16.97 2.52 -36.07
C ASP A 191 15.55 3.08 -35.82
N PRO A 192 14.74 3.24 -36.90
CA PRO A 192 13.37 3.73 -36.80
C PRO A 192 12.43 2.82 -36.00
N CYS A 193 12.77 1.53 -35.81
CA CYS A 193 11.95 0.62 -35.02
C CYS A 193 12.13 0.87 -33.53
N LEU A 194 13.35 1.22 -33.09
CA LEU A 194 13.63 1.56 -31.68
C LEU A 194 13.21 3.00 -31.33
N ALA A 195 13.11 3.89 -32.32
CA ALA A 195 12.62 5.26 -32.13
C ALA A 195 11.13 5.39 -31.74
N LYS A 196 10.38 4.27 -31.71
CA LYS A 196 8.96 4.26 -31.32
C LYS A 196 8.82 3.64 -29.94
N PRO A 197 8.49 4.43 -28.90
CA PRO A 197 8.28 3.90 -27.57
C PRO A 197 7.03 3.01 -27.53
N VAL A 198 7.10 1.96 -26.71
CA VAL A 198 6.00 1.02 -26.47
C VAL A 198 5.86 0.84 -24.97
N PHE A 199 4.66 1.08 -24.44
CA PHE A 199 4.35 0.79 -23.05
C PHE A 199 4.13 -0.70 -22.89
N ALA A 200 4.89 -1.30 -21.98
CA ALA A 200 4.91 -2.74 -21.80
C ALA A 200 4.27 -3.13 -20.45
N ALA A 201 4.53 -2.35 -19.39
CA ALA A 201 3.90 -2.51 -18.09
C ALA A 201 3.62 -1.15 -17.44
N VAL A 202 2.59 -1.12 -16.60
CA VAL A 202 2.28 0.00 -15.70
C VAL A 202 2.22 -0.59 -14.29
N GLN A 203 2.92 0.07 -13.36
CA GLN A 203 3.07 -0.40 -12.00
C GLN A 203 2.69 0.70 -11.03
N LEU A 204 1.82 0.37 -10.08
CA LEU A 204 1.51 1.23 -8.95
C LEU A 204 2.36 0.81 -7.76
N GLN A 205 3.02 1.78 -7.12
CA GLN A 205 3.77 1.57 -5.89
C GLN A 205 3.18 2.42 -4.77
N ARG A 206 3.23 1.91 -3.55
CA ARG A 206 2.74 2.60 -2.36
C ARG A 206 3.80 2.63 -1.26
N GLN A 207 3.73 3.67 -0.43
CA GLN A 207 4.40 3.71 0.87
C GLN A 207 3.35 3.82 1.97
N GLN A 208 3.68 3.29 3.14
CA GLN A 208 2.85 3.38 4.34
C GLN A 208 3.59 4.16 5.41
N LEU A 209 2.89 5.07 6.08
CA LEU A 209 3.42 5.76 7.24
C LEU A 209 3.38 4.80 8.44
N THR A 210 4.55 4.47 8.99
CA THR A 210 4.66 3.60 10.16
C THR A 210 4.29 4.33 11.44
N HIS A 211 4.01 3.60 12.51
CA HIS A 211 3.71 4.16 13.84
C HIS A 211 4.85 5.03 14.39
N ASP A 212 6.06 4.81 13.90
CA ASP A 212 7.29 5.55 14.24
C ASP A 212 7.44 6.85 13.44
N GLY A 213 6.45 7.20 12.60
CA GLY A 213 6.41 8.42 11.81
C GLY A 213 7.31 8.41 10.58
N ARG A 214 7.80 7.24 10.15
CA ARG A 214 8.63 7.06 8.96
C ARG A 214 7.82 6.45 7.82
N TRP A 215 8.17 6.78 6.59
CA TRP A 215 7.62 6.09 5.42
C TRP A 215 8.30 4.74 5.24
N SER A 216 7.52 3.72 4.91
CA SER A 216 8.04 2.42 4.49
C SER A 216 8.79 2.52 3.17
N ASP A 217 9.57 1.48 2.84
CA ASP A 217 10.05 1.30 1.48
C ASP A 217 8.88 1.24 0.49
N TRP A 218 9.15 1.60 -0.77
CA TRP A 218 8.19 1.48 -1.86
C TRP A 218 7.81 0.02 -2.05
N GLN A 219 6.52 -0.26 -1.98
CA GLN A 219 5.96 -1.59 -2.20
C GLN A 219 5.06 -1.59 -3.42
N VAL A 220 5.24 -2.61 -4.26
CA VAL A 220 4.39 -2.82 -5.43
C VAL A 220 2.98 -3.18 -4.99
N VAL A 221 1.99 -2.45 -5.51
CA VAL A 221 0.58 -2.80 -5.31
C VAL A 221 0.26 -3.97 -6.24
N PRO A 222 -0.20 -5.12 -5.72
CA PRO A 222 -0.54 -6.26 -6.56
C PRO A 222 -1.74 -5.91 -7.45
N ARG A 223 -1.69 -6.34 -8.72
CA ARG A 223 -2.84 -6.28 -9.63
C ARG A 223 -4.02 -7.09 -9.05
N PRO A 224 -5.28 -6.67 -9.28
CA PRO A 224 -6.45 -7.42 -8.82
C PRO A 224 -6.48 -8.86 -9.33
N ARG A 225 -7.04 -9.80 -8.54
CA ARG A 225 -7.18 -11.23 -8.91
C ARG A 225 -8.11 -11.49 -10.11
N ILE A 226 -8.88 -10.48 -10.50
CA ILE A 226 -9.84 -10.52 -11.62
C ILE A 226 -9.23 -9.99 -12.94
N ASP A 227 -7.97 -9.56 -12.94
CA ASP A 227 -7.27 -9.12 -14.14
C ASP A 227 -6.83 -10.33 -14.98
N HIS A 228 -7.56 -10.58 -16.07
CA HIS A 228 -7.35 -11.73 -16.96
C HIS A 228 -6.02 -11.64 -17.73
N ASN A 229 -5.47 -10.44 -17.91
CA ASN A 229 -4.24 -10.19 -18.65
C ASN A 229 -3.03 -10.03 -17.73
N ARG A 230 -3.18 -10.30 -16.43
CA ARG A 230 -2.12 -10.11 -15.42
C ARG A 230 -0.78 -10.75 -15.81
N GLN A 231 -0.80 -11.96 -16.36
CA GLN A 231 0.41 -12.68 -16.78
C GLN A 231 1.08 -12.05 -18.02
N LEU A 232 0.32 -11.36 -18.88
CA LEU A 232 0.85 -10.71 -20.07
C LEU A 232 1.60 -9.42 -19.74
N PHE A 233 1.36 -8.85 -18.56
CA PHE A 233 2.00 -7.62 -18.07
C PHE A 233 3.12 -7.89 -17.06
N ASP A 234 3.45 -9.16 -16.80
CA ASP A 234 4.62 -9.55 -16.03
C ASP A 234 5.84 -9.57 -16.96
N ILE A 235 6.68 -8.54 -16.84
CA ILE A 235 7.84 -8.36 -17.71
C ILE A 235 9.10 -8.60 -16.89
N GLY A 236 9.90 -9.55 -17.35
CA GLY A 236 11.23 -9.77 -16.81
C GLY A 236 12.10 -8.52 -16.95
N GLU A 237 12.62 -8.02 -15.83
CA GLU A 237 13.50 -6.85 -15.80
C GLU A 237 14.91 -7.18 -16.32
N LYS A 238 15.27 -8.47 -16.38
CA LYS A 238 16.58 -8.93 -16.84
C LYS A 238 16.49 -9.45 -18.27
N VAL A 239 17.60 -9.28 -18.98
CA VAL A 239 17.77 -9.80 -20.35
C VAL A 239 17.60 -11.32 -20.40
N GLU A 240 17.97 -12.01 -19.32
CA GLU A 240 17.84 -13.47 -19.14
C GLU A 240 16.38 -13.94 -19.12
N ASP A 241 15.46 -13.07 -18.72
CA ASP A 241 14.03 -13.37 -18.57
C ASP A 241 13.25 -13.11 -19.87
N LEU A 242 13.93 -12.68 -20.95
CA LEU A 242 13.28 -12.39 -22.22
C LEU A 242 12.78 -13.67 -22.91
N PRO A 243 11.59 -13.64 -23.54
CA PRO A 243 11.04 -14.79 -24.25
C PRO A 243 11.86 -15.15 -25.49
N THR A 244 11.67 -16.36 -26.02
CA THR A 244 12.29 -16.80 -27.28
C THR A 244 11.95 -15.81 -28.41
N GLY A 245 12.98 -15.14 -28.96
CA GLY A 245 12.84 -14.05 -29.92
C GLY A 245 13.12 -12.66 -29.36
N GLY A 246 13.35 -12.56 -28.04
CA GLY A 246 13.88 -11.39 -27.36
C GLY A 246 12.97 -10.17 -27.42
N LEU A 247 13.61 -8.99 -27.36
CA LEU A 247 12.93 -7.69 -27.34
C LEU A 247 12.00 -7.46 -28.55
N LYS A 248 12.36 -7.98 -29.73
CA LYS A 248 11.57 -7.77 -30.96
C LYS A 248 10.16 -8.37 -30.86
N VAL A 249 10.03 -9.54 -30.23
CA VAL A 249 8.73 -10.18 -30.02
C VAL A 249 7.90 -9.38 -29.03
N LEU A 250 8.52 -8.91 -27.94
CA LEU A 250 7.83 -8.06 -26.96
C LEU A 250 7.34 -6.75 -27.59
N MET A 251 8.17 -6.08 -28.38
CA MET A 251 7.78 -4.84 -29.08
C MET A 251 6.61 -5.05 -30.04
N LEU A 252 6.54 -6.20 -30.72
CA LEU A 252 5.41 -6.53 -31.59
C LEU A 252 4.14 -6.79 -30.77
N ASN A 253 4.24 -7.57 -29.69
CA ASN A 253 3.10 -7.92 -28.85
C ASN A 253 2.50 -6.66 -28.19
N PHE A 254 3.33 -5.83 -27.55
CA PHE A 254 2.87 -4.59 -26.91
C PHE A 254 2.63 -3.44 -27.90
N GLY A 255 3.08 -3.58 -29.14
CA GLY A 255 2.76 -2.65 -30.23
C GLY A 255 1.31 -2.80 -30.74
N HIS A 256 0.60 -3.87 -30.37
CA HIS A 256 -0.80 -4.04 -30.74
C HIS A 256 -1.70 -3.08 -29.97
N LYS A 257 -2.52 -2.32 -30.71
CA LYS A 257 -3.41 -1.30 -30.13
C LYS A 257 -4.33 -1.83 -29.03
N GLN A 258 -4.85 -3.05 -29.17
CA GLN A 258 -5.71 -3.66 -28.15
C GLN A 258 -4.94 -3.89 -26.84
N MET A 259 -3.71 -4.40 -26.93
CA MET A 259 -2.85 -4.60 -25.75
C MET A 259 -2.50 -3.28 -25.06
N GLN A 260 -2.28 -2.21 -25.82
CA GLN A 260 -2.03 -0.89 -25.26
C GLN A 260 -3.26 -0.30 -24.57
N ILE A 261 -4.46 -0.55 -25.10
CA ILE A 261 -5.73 -0.14 -24.48
C ILE A 261 -5.96 -0.95 -23.20
N ASP A 262 -5.69 -2.25 -23.20
CA ASP A 262 -5.90 -3.08 -22.01
C ASP A 262 -4.86 -2.81 -20.90
N LEU A 263 -3.73 -2.20 -21.25
CA LEU A 263 -2.67 -1.82 -20.31
C LEU A 263 -2.96 -0.50 -19.56
N LEU A 264 -3.64 0.46 -20.21
CA LEU A 264 -3.87 1.84 -19.76
C LEU A 264 -5.30 2.03 -19.24
#